data_AF-A0A8T4BCC1-F1
#
_entry.id   AF-A0A8T4BCC1-F1
#
_cell.length_a   1.000
_cell.length_b   1.000
_cell.length_c   1.000
_cell.angle_alpha   90.00
_cell.angle_beta   90.00
_cell.angle_gamma   90.00
#
_symmetry.space_group_name_H-M   'P 1'
#
loop_
_entity.id
_entity.type
_entity.pdbx_description
1 polymer ?
#
loop_
_entity_poly.entity_id
_entity_poly.type
_entity_poly.pdbx_seq_one_letter_code
_entity_poly.pdbx_strand_id
1 'polypeptide(L)'
;MPWDSLLYLLALLGAGLITPGPNNLTCTVHAVVHGKKSNISLITGMAVGFISIHFICGLAVDYFDEDGPVRLAMDIIGSLFMFLIAFGIIYLGRSQKVQDFPEIIPKLGFKTGVLMQYVNGKEWAMVFMLMSKFLNDFGGGVLGIIIISTITTSGGILAMIAWSNVGEKIKSKTAEPKFVKNAFTILGCMLFILALLITIRGL
;
A
#
# COMPACT_ATOMS: atom_id res chain seq x y z
N MET A 1 -8.82 -17.34 -16.58
CA MET A 1 -7.95 -16.15 -16.50
C MET A 1 -7.38 -15.85 -17.88
N PRO A 2 -7.71 -14.68 -18.45
CA PRO A 2 -6.99 -14.15 -19.60
C PRO A 2 -5.54 -13.82 -19.20
N TRP A 3 -4.58 -14.17 -20.05
CA TRP A 3 -3.15 -13.96 -19.79
C TRP A 3 -2.77 -12.48 -19.68
N ASP A 4 -3.49 -11.60 -20.38
CA ASP A 4 -3.25 -10.16 -20.35
C ASP A 4 -3.55 -9.54 -18.98
N SER A 5 -4.64 -9.96 -18.34
CA SER A 5 -5.04 -9.48 -17.02
C SER A 5 -4.06 -9.95 -15.93
N LEU A 6 -3.54 -11.17 -16.05
CA LEU A 6 -2.46 -11.67 -15.19
C LEU A 6 -1.16 -10.86 -15.40
N LEU A 7 -0.77 -10.62 -16.65
CA LEU A 7 0.43 -9.85 -16.96
C LEU A 7 0.35 -8.42 -16.40
N TYR A 8 -0.82 -7.77 -16.54
CA TYR A 8 -1.07 -6.44 -15.99
C TYR A 8 -0.91 -6.42 -14.47
N LEU A 9 -1.50 -7.40 -13.78
CA LEU A 9 -1.42 -7.51 -12.33
C LEU A 9 0.02 -7.75 -11.87
N LEU A 10 0.76 -8.63 -12.55
CA LEU A 10 2.19 -8.87 -12.26
C LEU A 10 3.06 -7.64 -12.53
N ALA A 11 2.78 -6.88 -13.60
CA ALA A 11 3.48 -5.63 -13.90
C ALA A 11 3.25 -4.57 -12.81
N LEU A 12 2.01 -4.46 -12.32
CA LEU A 12 1.65 -3.55 -11.23
C LEU A 12 2.34 -3.94 -9.92
N LEU A 13 2.44 -5.24 -9.63
CA LEU A 13 3.23 -5.75 -8.52
C LEU A 13 4.73 -5.50 -8.69
N GLY A 14 5.26 -5.67 -9.89
CA GLY A 14 6.65 -5.36 -10.21
C GLY A 14 6.99 -3.88 -9.97
N ALA A 15 6.10 -2.96 -10.37
CA ALA A 15 6.25 -1.53 -10.08
C ALA A 15 6.18 -1.23 -8.57
N GLY A 16 5.27 -1.90 -7.84
CA GLY A 16 5.16 -1.81 -6.39
C GLY A 16 6.34 -2.41 -5.60
N LEU A 17 7.06 -3.36 -6.19
CA LEU A 17 8.30 -3.91 -5.65
C LEU A 17 9.45 -2.88 -5.70
N ILE A 18 9.54 -2.16 -6.83
CA ILE A 18 10.61 -1.19 -7.11
C ILE A 18 10.37 0.13 -6.38
N THR A 19 9.12 0.57 -6.26
CA THR A 19 8.79 1.85 -5.59
C THR A 19 8.45 1.64 -4.11
N PRO A 20 9.18 2.26 -3.16
CA PRO A 20 8.87 2.09 -1.75
C PRO A 20 7.55 2.82 -1.41
N GLY A 21 6.47 2.05 -1.24
CA GLY A 21 5.23 2.54 -0.65
C GLY A 21 5.31 2.70 0.87
N PRO A 22 4.23 3.18 1.52
CA PRO A 22 4.18 3.36 2.98
C PRO A 22 4.58 2.10 3.76
N ASN A 23 4.00 0.94 3.42
CA ASN A 23 4.29 -0.34 4.08
C ASN A 23 5.78 -0.75 3.93
N ASN A 24 6.34 -0.60 2.73
CA ASN A 24 7.75 -0.91 2.45
C ASN A 24 8.69 0.00 3.23
N LEU A 25 8.42 1.31 3.25
CA LEU A 25 9.20 2.29 4.00
C LEU A 25 9.15 2.02 5.50
N THR A 26 7.96 1.75 6.05
CA THR A 26 7.80 1.37 7.46
C THR A 26 8.60 0.11 7.78
N CYS A 27 8.54 -0.92 6.93
CA CYS A 27 9.34 -2.13 7.11
C CYS A 27 10.84 -1.85 7.08
N THR A 28 11.33 -0.99 6.17
CA THR A 28 12.74 -0.61 6.11
C THR A 28 13.17 0.12 7.38
N VAL A 29 12.44 1.15 7.81
CA VAL A 29 12.77 1.94 9.01
C VAL A 29 12.69 1.06 10.27
N HIS A 30 11.64 0.26 10.40
CA HIS A 30 11.48 -0.64 11.54
C HIS A 30 12.60 -1.71 11.58
N ALA A 31 13.05 -2.21 10.41
CA ALA A 31 14.19 -3.13 10.33
C ALA A 31 15.54 -2.48 10.66
N VAL A 32 15.76 -1.20 10.31
CA VAL A 32 16.95 -0.44 10.71
C VAL A 32 17.04 -0.39 12.23
N VAL A 33 15.95 -0.03 12.90
CA VAL A 33 15.92 0.17 14.36
C VAL A 33 15.91 -1.17 15.10
N HIS A 34 14.93 -2.03 14.80
CA HIS A 34 14.59 -3.22 15.57
C HIS A 34 15.07 -4.53 14.93
N GLY A 35 15.74 -4.46 13.78
CA GLY A 35 16.20 -5.62 13.00
C GLY A 35 15.09 -6.25 12.16
N LYS A 36 15.42 -6.88 11.03
CA LYS A 36 14.41 -7.40 10.08
C LYS A 36 13.43 -8.41 10.68
N LYS A 37 13.86 -9.21 11.67
CA LYS A 37 12.99 -10.22 12.32
C LYS A 37 11.83 -9.59 13.09
N SER A 38 11.97 -8.32 13.50
CA SER A 38 10.87 -7.58 14.14
C SER A 38 9.68 -7.34 13.20
N ASN A 39 9.90 -7.34 11.88
CA ASN A 39 8.84 -7.15 10.89
C ASN A 39 7.93 -8.36 10.72
N ILE A 40 8.25 -9.55 11.26
CA ILE A 40 7.40 -10.75 11.06
C ILE A 40 5.98 -10.46 11.55
N SER A 41 5.82 -10.02 12.80
CA SER A 41 4.50 -9.70 13.37
C SER A 41 3.81 -8.55 12.61
N LEU A 42 4.57 -7.53 12.23
CA LEU A 42 4.06 -6.37 11.49
C LEU A 42 3.51 -6.78 10.10
N ILE A 43 4.31 -7.50 9.31
CA ILE A 43 3.97 -7.97 7.97
C ILE A 43 2.78 -8.92 8.01
N THR A 44 2.70 -9.81 9.00
CA THR A 44 1.51 -10.67 9.17
C THR A 44 0.26 -9.83 9.41
N GLY A 45 0.34 -8.79 10.25
CA GLY A 45 -0.77 -7.86 10.46
C GLY A 45 -1.16 -7.12 9.18
N MET A 46 -0.16 -6.64 8.42
CA MET A 46 -0.37 -5.98 7.14
C MET A 46 -1.05 -6.90 6.12
N ALA A 47 -0.63 -8.16 6.02
CA ALA A 47 -1.23 -9.14 5.13
C ALA A 47 -2.71 -9.40 5.48
N VAL A 48 -3.02 -9.61 6.77
CA VAL A 48 -4.39 -9.82 7.24
C VAL A 48 -5.27 -8.58 6.97
N GLY A 49 -4.76 -7.39 7.28
CA GLY A 49 -5.46 -6.15 6.97
C GLY A 49 -5.72 -5.99 5.46
N PHE A 50 -4.75 -6.35 4.63
CA PHE A 50 -4.86 -6.17 3.18
C PHE A 50 -5.85 -7.16 2.56
N ILE A 51 -5.82 -8.42 3.00
CA ILE A 51 -6.83 -9.43 2.64
C ILE A 51 -8.22 -8.95 3.05
N SER A 52 -8.38 -8.37 4.25
CA SER A 52 -9.70 -7.87 4.68
C SER A 52 -10.23 -6.75 3.78
N ILE A 53 -9.37 -5.85 3.30
CA ILE A 53 -9.74 -4.82 2.33
C ILE A 53 -10.14 -5.44 0.98
N HIS A 54 -9.44 -6.49 0.52
CA HIS A 54 -9.83 -7.20 -0.70
C HIS A 54 -11.23 -7.79 -0.60
N PHE A 55 -11.57 -8.39 0.53
CA PHE A 55 -12.92 -8.92 0.72
C PHE A 55 -13.96 -7.81 0.78
N ILE A 56 -13.68 -6.70 1.47
CA ILE A 56 -14.60 -5.56 1.52
C ILE A 56 -14.85 -4.99 0.12
N CYS A 57 -13.79 -4.67 -0.62
CA CYS A 57 -13.90 -4.11 -1.97
C CYS A 57 -14.49 -5.11 -2.96
N GLY A 58 -14.05 -6.36 -2.90
CA GLY A 58 -14.47 -7.41 -3.80
C GLY A 58 -15.94 -7.75 -3.67
N LEU A 59 -16.43 -7.95 -2.44
CA LEU A 59 -17.85 -8.20 -2.19
C LEU A 59 -18.71 -7.00 -2.55
N ALA A 60 -18.20 -5.77 -2.33
CA ALA A 60 -18.90 -4.58 -2.78
C ALA A 60 -19.02 -4.55 -4.31
N VAL A 61 -17.94 -4.78 -5.04
CA VAL A 61 -17.97 -4.80 -6.52
C VAL A 61 -18.86 -5.93 -7.06
N ASP A 62 -18.80 -7.12 -6.47
CA ASP A 62 -19.57 -8.30 -6.92
C ASP A 62 -21.08 -8.16 -6.68
N TYR A 63 -21.50 -7.37 -5.69
CA TYR A 63 -22.91 -7.20 -5.33
C TYR A 63 -23.66 -6.20 -6.22
N PHE A 64 -22.96 -5.36 -6.99
CA PHE A 64 -23.59 -4.32 -7.81
C PHE A 64 -23.46 -4.59 -9.30
N ASP A 65 -24.59 -4.58 -10.01
CA ASP A 65 -24.65 -4.77 -11.46
C ASP A 65 -23.75 -3.78 -12.21
N GLU A 66 -23.05 -4.29 -13.23
CA GLU A 66 -22.04 -3.55 -14.02
C GLU A 66 -22.59 -2.28 -14.67
N ASP A 67 -23.88 -2.26 -15.04
CA ASP A 67 -24.52 -1.14 -15.76
C ASP A 67 -25.51 -0.32 -14.90
N GLY A 68 -25.53 -0.55 -13.58
CA GLY A 68 -26.47 0.09 -12.68
C GLY A 68 -26.04 1.50 -12.22
N PRO A 69 -27.00 2.37 -11.84
CA PRO A 69 -26.68 3.66 -11.18
C PRO A 69 -25.86 3.49 -9.90
N VAL A 70 -25.85 2.28 -9.33
CA VAL A 70 -25.10 1.94 -8.14
C VAL A 70 -23.59 1.86 -8.38
N ARG A 71 -23.14 1.41 -9.56
CA ARG A 71 -21.72 1.40 -9.91
C ARG A 71 -21.17 2.83 -10.02
N LEU A 72 -21.91 3.72 -10.70
CA LEU A 72 -21.56 5.13 -10.76
C LEU A 72 -21.49 5.76 -9.35
N ALA A 73 -22.46 5.43 -8.48
CA ALA A 73 -22.43 5.89 -7.09
C ALA A 73 -21.21 5.37 -6.33
N MET A 74 -20.80 4.11 -6.54
CA MET A 74 -19.59 3.55 -5.94
C MET A 74 -18.32 4.24 -6.43
N ASP A 75 -18.21 4.52 -7.73
CA ASP A 75 -17.04 5.23 -8.28
C ASP A 75 -16.93 6.65 -7.69
N ILE A 76 -18.07 7.34 -7.55
CA ILE A 76 -18.14 8.65 -6.91
C ILE A 76 -17.79 8.56 -5.42
N ILE A 77 -18.36 7.61 -4.69
CA ILE A 77 -18.09 7.42 -3.25
C ILE A 77 -16.62 7.03 -3.02
N GLY A 78 -16.08 6.14 -3.85
CA GLY A 78 -14.67 5.74 -3.81
C GLY A 78 -13.74 6.92 -4.09
N SER A 79 -14.07 7.75 -5.09
CA SER A 79 -13.35 8.99 -5.38
C SER A 79 -13.42 10.00 -4.23
N LEU A 80 -14.61 10.21 -3.65
CA LEU A 80 -14.79 11.07 -2.48
C LEU A 80 -14.03 10.55 -1.25
N PHE A 81 -14.03 9.23 -1.03
CA PHE A 81 -13.25 8.60 0.04
C PHE A 81 -11.76 8.83 -0.16
N MET A 82 -11.25 8.68 -1.38
CA MET A 82 -9.85 9.01 -1.71
C MET A 82 -9.51 10.46 -1.45
N PHE A 83 -10.40 11.38 -1.85
CA PHE A 83 -10.24 12.80 -1.59
C PHE A 83 -10.22 13.10 -0.08
N LEU A 84 -11.11 12.46 0.69
CA LEU A 84 -11.18 12.61 2.14
C LEU A 84 -9.89 12.13 2.82
N ILE A 85 -9.34 10.98 2.41
CA ILE A 85 -8.07 10.46 2.91
C ILE A 85 -6.93 11.42 2.55
N ALA A 86 -6.87 11.90 1.31
CA ALA A 86 -5.86 12.87 0.87
C ALA A 86 -5.92 14.17 1.69
N PHE A 87 -7.12 14.71 1.90
CA PHE A 87 -7.34 15.88 2.75
C PHE A 87 -6.90 15.61 4.20
N GLY A 88 -7.25 14.44 4.76
CA GLY A 88 -6.82 14.01 6.09
C GLY A 88 -5.31 13.98 6.25
N ILE A 89 -4.57 13.43 5.27
CA ILE A 89 -3.10 13.40 5.27
C ILE A 89 -2.52 14.82 5.27
N ILE A 90 -3.03 15.71 4.40
CA ILE A 90 -2.58 17.11 4.34
C ILE A 90 -2.86 17.82 5.67
N TYR A 91 -4.05 17.63 6.23
CA TYR A 91 -4.46 18.27 7.48
C TYR A 91 -3.65 17.76 8.68
N LEU A 92 -3.45 16.44 8.81
CA LEU A 92 -2.59 15.86 9.85
C LEU A 92 -1.13 16.31 9.70
N GLY A 93 -0.61 16.44 8.48
CA GLY A 93 0.74 16.93 8.22
C GLY A 93 0.98 18.37 8.71
N ARG A 94 -0.08 19.15 8.93
CA ARG A 94 -0.01 20.51 9.51
C ARG A 94 -0.11 20.54 11.03
N SER A 95 -0.39 19.40 11.67
CA SER A 95 -0.50 19.30 13.13
C SER A 95 0.87 19.38 13.81
N GLN A 96 1.01 20.26 14.81
CA GLN A 96 2.23 20.37 15.61
C GLN A 96 2.58 19.05 16.33
N LYS A 97 1.59 18.23 16.71
CA LYS A 97 1.81 16.91 17.33
C LYS A 97 2.47 15.88 16.40
N VAL A 98 2.43 16.09 15.08
CA VAL A 98 3.09 15.22 14.09
C VAL A 98 4.53 15.69 13.82
N GLN A 99 4.88 16.92 14.24
CA GLN A 99 6.24 17.46 14.08
C GLN A 99 7.20 17.01 15.18
N ASP A 100 6.69 16.56 16.32
CA ASP A 100 7.50 15.93 17.36
C ASP A 100 7.79 14.48 16.97
N PHE A 101 8.96 14.26 16.38
CA PHE A 101 9.47 12.91 16.20
C PHE A 101 9.67 12.27 17.58
N PRO A 102 9.08 11.09 17.85
CA PRO A 102 9.29 10.42 19.11
C PRO A 102 10.79 10.15 19.30
N GLU A 103 11.31 10.44 20.49
CA GLU A 103 12.74 10.19 20.83
C GLU A 103 13.12 8.71 20.61
N ILE A 104 12.13 7.80 20.70
CA ILE A 104 12.30 6.37 20.49
C ILE A 104 11.27 5.89 19.47
N ILE A 105 11.75 5.30 18.37
CA ILE A 105 10.88 4.67 17.37
C ILE A 105 10.29 3.39 17.98
N PRO A 106 8.96 3.28 18.14
CA PRO A 106 8.34 2.14 18.81
C PRO A 106 8.48 0.86 17.98
N LYS A 107 8.49 -0.28 18.67
CA LYS A 107 8.43 -1.59 18.02
C LYS A 107 6.99 -1.87 17.57
N LEU A 108 6.78 -1.92 16.27
CA LEU A 108 5.49 -2.15 15.66
C LEU A 108 5.19 -3.66 15.60
N GLY A 109 3.92 -4.01 15.72
CA GLY A 109 3.48 -5.41 15.71
C GLY A 109 2.20 -5.60 14.91
N PHE A 110 1.60 -6.79 15.06
CA PHE A 110 0.42 -7.22 14.31
C PHE A 110 -0.72 -6.20 14.28
N LYS A 111 -1.13 -5.67 15.44
CA LYS A 111 -2.25 -4.71 15.52
C LYS A 111 -1.98 -3.45 14.68
N THR A 112 -0.77 -2.92 14.76
CA THR A 112 -0.35 -1.79 13.94
C THR A 112 -0.39 -2.15 12.46
N GLY A 113 0.13 -3.32 12.08
CA GLY A 113 0.12 -3.79 10.70
C GLY A 113 -1.28 -3.86 10.10
N VAL A 114 -2.27 -4.37 10.86
CA VAL A 114 -3.67 -4.40 10.42
C VAL A 114 -4.21 -2.99 10.22
N LEU A 115 -4.11 -2.14 11.24
CA LEU A 115 -4.66 -0.78 11.20
C LEU A 115 -4.03 0.10 10.11
N MET A 116 -2.75 -0.12 9.81
CA MET A 116 -2.05 0.58 8.73
C MET A 116 -2.73 0.38 7.37
N GLN A 117 -3.35 -0.78 7.11
CA GLN A 117 -4.02 -0.99 5.82
C GLN A 117 -5.27 -0.12 5.68
N TYR A 118 -6.00 0.11 6.76
CA TYR A 118 -7.22 0.91 6.75
C TYR A 118 -6.96 2.40 6.52
N VAL A 119 -5.79 2.90 6.91
CA VAL A 119 -5.38 4.30 6.66
C VAL A 119 -4.59 4.47 5.35
N ASN A 120 -4.21 3.36 4.70
CA ASN A 120 -3.43 3.39 3.47
C ASN A 120 -4.36 3.52 2.24
N GLY A 121 -4.76 4.76 1.93
CA GLY A 121 -5.64 5.05 0.79
C GLY A 121 -5.11 4.56 -0.56
N LYS A 122 -3.79 4.42 -0.72
CA LYS A 122 -3.19 3.85 -1.94
C LYS A 122 -3.64 2.41 -2.17
N GLU A 123 -3.69 1.60 -1.11
CA GLU A 123 -4.09 0.20 -1.19
C GLU A 123 -5.57 0.07 -1.51
N TRP A 124 -6.42 0.90 -0.89
CA TRP A 124 -7.84 0.96 -1.21
C TRP A 124 -8.08 1.28 -2.70
N ALA A 125 -7.38 2.28 -3.26
CA ALA A 125 -7.52 2.66 -4.67
C ALA A 125 -7.11 1.52 -5.60
N MET A 126 -5.97 0.90 -5.29
CA MET A 126 -5.46 -0.22 -6.07
C MET A 126 -6.43 -1.40 -6.04
N VAL A 127 -6.86 -1.82 -4.84
CA VAL A 127 -7.74 -2.99 -4.68
C VAL A 127 -9.09 -2.74 -5.34
N PHE A 128 -9.68 -1.56 -5.15
CA PHE A 128 -10.95 -1.22 -5.79
C PHE A 128 -10.85 -1.26 -7.31
N MET A 129 -9.79 -0.68 -7.88
CA MET A 129 -9.52 -0.73 -9.33
C MET A 129 -9.33 -2.16 -9.84
N LEU A 130 -8.56 -2.99 -9.11
CA LEU A 130 -8.33 -4.39 -9.49
C LEU A 130 -9.62 -5.20 -9.48
N MET A 131 -10.42 -5.09 -8.42
CA MET A 131 -11.72 -5.78 -8.34
C MET A 131 -12.64 -5.28 -9.44
N SER A 132 -12.76 -3.97 -9.60
CA SER A 132 -13.61 -3.32 -10.60
C SER A 132 -13.33 -3.72 -12.03
N LYS A 133 -12.06 -4.02 -12.36
CA LYS A 133 -11.61 -4.28 -13.73
C LYS A 133 -11.37 -5.75 -14.03
N PHE A 134 -10.92 -6.52 -13.04
CA PHE A 134 -10.42 -7.87 -13.27
C PHE A 134 -11.16 -8.95 -12.48
N LEU A 135 -12.15 -8.62 -11.64
CA LEU A 135 -12.83 -9.63 -10.82
C LEU A 135 -13.45 -10.75 -11.69
N ASN A 136 -14.17 -10.38 -12.76
CA ASN A 136 -14.82 -11.33 -13.68
C ASN A 136 -13.81 -12.18 -14.47
N ASP A 137 -12.69 -11.58 -14.90
CA ASP A 137 -11.60 -12.28 -15.59
C ASP A 137 -10.96 -13.40 -14.75
N PHE A 138 -11.06 -13.28 -13.42
CA PHE A 138 -10.51 -14.19 -12.44
C PHE A 138 -11.58 -15.14 -11.86
N GLY A 139 -12.74 -15.25 -12.50
CA GLY A 139 -13.80 -16.21 -12.15
C GLY A 139 -15.01 -15.59 -11.43
N GLY A 140 -15.00 -14.27 -11.20
CA GLY A 140 -16.09 -13.57 -10.52
C GLY A 140 -16.26 -13.99 -9.06
N GLY A 141 -17.13 -13.32 -8.33
CA GLY A 141 -17.53 -13.74 -6.99
C GLY A 141 -16.38 -13.91 -6.00
N VAL A 142 -16.63 -14.73 -4.98
CA VAL A 142 -15.64 -15.06 -3.95
C VAL A 142 -14.38 -15.70 -4.52
N LEU A 143 -14.49 -16.46 -5.62
CA LEU A 143 -13.33 -17.10 -6.25
C LEU A 143 -12.35 -16.06 -6.82
N GLY A 144 -12.85 -15.10 -7.60
CA GLY A 144 -12.03 -14.03 -8.15
C GLY A 144 -11.40 -13.17 -7.05
N ILE A 145 -12.14 -12.88 -5.98
CA ILE A 145 -11.62 -12.15 -4.80
C ILE A 145 -10.44 -12.89 -4.19
N ILE A 146 -10.57 -14.20 -3.94
CA ILE A 146 -9.50 -15.02 -3.35
C ILE A 146 -8.26 -15.03 -4.25
N ILE A 147 -8.43 -15.21 -5.56
CA ILE A 147 -7.28 -15.29 -6.48
C ILE A 147 -6.55 -13.95 -6.55
N ILE A 148 -7.27 -12.85 -6.78
CA ILE A 148 -6.68 -11.51 -6.84
C ILE A 148 -5.99 -11.19 -5.50
N SER A 149 -6.68 -11.40 -4.37
CA SER A 149 -6.12 -11.16 -3.03
C SER A 149 -4.88 -11.98 -2.76
N THR A 150 -4.84 -13.25 -3.17
CA THR A 150 -3.68 -14.12 -2.94
C THR A 150 -2.48 -13.63 -3.74
N ILE A 151 -2.66 -13.29 -5.02
CA ILE A 151 -1.55 -12.85 -5.88
C ILE A 151 -0.99 -11.52 -5.38
N THR A 152 -1.86 -10.54 -5.11
CA THR A 152 -1.44 -9.20 -4.68
C THR A 152 -0.81 -9.22 -3.29
N THR A 153 -1.40 -9.94 -2.35
CA THR A 153 -0.87 -10.05 -0.98
C THR A 153 0.47 -10.76 -0.96
N SER A 154 0.63 -11.83 -1.75
CA SER A 154 1.92 -12.53 -1.87
C SER A 154 3.00 -11.62 -2.44
N GLY A 155 2.69 -10.87 -3.51
CA GLY A 155 3.60 -9.87 -4.07
C GLY A 155 3.99 -8.79 -3.06
N GLY A 156 3.01 -8.28 -2.31
CA GLY A 156 3.22 -7.30 -1.23
C GLY A 156 4.12 -7.84 -0.11
N ILE A 157 3.91 -9.08 0.34
CA ILE A 157 4.76 -9.74 1.35
C ILE A 157 6.20 -9.85 0.85
N LEU A 158 6.41 -10.31 -0.39
CA LEU A 158 7.75 -10.41 -0.98
C LEU A 158 8.44 -9.04 -1.03
N ALA A 159 7.71 -7.99 -1.40
CA ALA A 159 8.23 -6.63 -1.40
C ALA A 159 8.62 -6.18 0.01
N MET A 160 7.74 -6.36 1.00
CA MET A 160 8.04 -5.99 2.38
C MET A 160 9.24 -6.75 2.95
N ILE A 161 9.42 -8.03 2.61
CA ILE A 161 10.59 -8.82 3.00
C ILE A 161 11.86 -8.27 2.32
N ALA A 162 11.81 -7.95 1.03
CA ALA A 162 12.94 -7.37 0.31
C ALA A 162 13.38 -6.03 0.94
N TRP A 163 12.42 -5.13 1.20
CA TRP A 163 12.65 -3.83 1.84
C TRP A 163 13.08 -3.95 3.30
N SER A 164 12.67 -5.00 4.02
CA SER A 164 13.18 -5.33 5.36
C SER A 164 14.67 -5.71 5.33
N ASN A 165 15.09 -6.50 4.33
CA ASN A 165 16.50 -6.86 4.16
C ASN A 165 17.35 -5.65 3.74
N VAL A 166 16.81 -4.74 2.93
CA VAL A 166 17.46 -3.46 2.63
C VAL A 166 17.68 -2.68 3.92
N GLY A 167 16.65 -2.56 4.77
CA GLY A 167 16.74 -1.90 6.07
C GLY A 167 17.83 -2.46 6.97
N GLU A 168 17.93 -3.79 7.07
CA GLU A 168 19.01 -4.43 7.84
C GLU A 168 20.40 -4.14 7.27
N LYS A 169 20.57 -4.17 5.94
CA LYS A 169 21.87 -3.89 5.28
C LYS A 169 22.33 -2.44 5.45
N ILE A 170 21.40 -1.50 5.51
CA ILE A 170 21.74 -0.08 5.68
C ILE A 170 21.85 0.32 7.15
N LYS A 171 21.46 -0.55 8.09
CA LYS A 171 21.50 -0.29 9.53
C LYS A 171 22.85 0.28 9.99
N SER A 172 23.97 -0.34 9.57
CA SER A 172 25.31 0.13 9.91
C SER A 172 25.63 1.52 9.36
N LYS A 173 25.04 1.90 8.22
CA LYS A 173 25.23 3.20 7.56
C LYS A 173 24.33 4.30 8.11
N THR A 174 23.27 3.95 8.84
CA THR A 174 22.35 4.95 9.43
C THR A 174 22.95 5.76 10.59
N ALA A 175 24.11 5.35 11.12
CA ALA A 175 24.90 6.16 12.05
C ALA A 175 25.52 7.39 11.37
N GLU A 176 25.60 7.44 10.04
CA GLU A 176 26.09 8.59 9.29
C GLU A 176 24.94 9.55 8.93
N PRO A 177 24.91 10.79 9.49
CA PRO A 177 23.82 11.74 9.24
C PRO A 177 23.62 12.08 7.75
N LYS A 178 24.72 12.05 6.98
CA LYS A 178 24.72 12.34 5.55
C LYS A 178 24.00 11.25 4.74
N PHE A 179 24.10 9.99 5.15
CA PHE A 179 23.39 8.86 4.51
C PHE A 179 21.88 8.97 4.70
N VAL A 180 21.43 9.25 5.93
CA VAL A 180 20.00 9.41 6.26
C VAL A 180 19.40 10.58 5.48
N LYS A 181 20.07 11.74 5.48
CA LYS A 181 19.60 12.91 4.72
C LYS A 181 19.45 12.60 3.22
N ASN A 182 20.41 11.92 2.63
CA ASN A 182 20.36 11.55 1.21
C ASN A 182 19.23 10.55 0.91
N ALA A 183 19.03 9.54 1.78
CA ALA A 183 17.96 8.56 1.61
C ALA A 183 16.56 9.22 1.65
N PHE A 184 16.31 10.09 2.63
CA PHE A 184 15.04 10.84 2.73
C PHE A 184 14.86 11.81 1.56
N THR A 185 15.94 12.44 1.08
CA THR A 185 15.90 13.33 -0.09
C THR A 185 15.54 12.54 -1.36
N ILE A 186 16.17 11.39 -1.60
CA ILE A 186 15.88 10.53 -2.75
C ILE A 186 14.43 10.05 -2.69
N LEU A 187 13.97 9.59 -1.52
CA LEU A 187 12.59 9.14 -1.34
C LEU A 187 11.58 10.26 -1.61
N GLY A 188 11.85 11.47 -1.10
CA GLY A 188 11.06 12.67 -1.35
C GLY A 188 11.02 13.05 -2.84
N CYS A 189 12.15 13.00 -3.53
CA CYS A 189 12.23 13.24 -4.97
C CYS A 189 11.46 12.18 -5.78
N MET A 190 11.55 10.90 -5.42
CA MET A 190 10.79 9.83 -6.07
C MET A 190 9.27 10.02 -5.88
N LEU A 191 8.84 10.41 -4.68
CA LEU A 191 7.44 10.74 -4.40
C LEU A 191 6.97 11.96 -5.20
N PHE A 192 7.79 13.00 -5.30
CA PHE A 192 7.49 14.20 -6.08
C PHE A 192 7.38 13.91 -7.58
N ILE A 193 8.29 13.11 -8.15
CA ILE A 193 8.24 12.67 -9.54
C ILE A 193 6.99 11.83 -9.78
N LEU A 194 6.66 10.91 -8.87
CA LEU A 194 5.45 10.11 -8.98
C LEU A 194 4.19 10.99 -8.95
N ALA A 195 4.13 11.98 -8.05
CA ALA A 195 3.03 12.94 -7.99
C ALA A 195 2.89 13.75 -9.29
N LEU A 196 4.00 14.21 -9.87
CA LEU A 196 4.00 14.87 -11.18
C LEU A 196 3.50 13.95 -12.29
N LEU A 197 3.98 12.71 -12.34
CA LEU A 197 3.55 11.74 -13.35
C LEU A 197 2.06 11.38 -13.25
N ILE A 198 1.53 11.24 -12.03
CA ILE A 198 0.10 11.04 -11.79
C ILE A 198 -0.70 12.27 -12.24
N THR A 199 -0.21 13.48 -11.94
CA THR A 199 -0.89 14.72 -12.35
C THR A 199 -0.90 14.89 -13.86
N ILE A 200 0.18 14.51 -14.56
CA ILE A 200 0.30 14.61 -16.02
C ILE A 200 -0.50 13.52 -16.75
N ARG A 201 -0.60 12.31 -16.18
CA ARG A 201 -1.37 11.19 -16.76
C ARG A 201 -2.84 11.14 -16.33
N GLY A 202 -3.21 11.94 -15.33
CA GLY A 202 -4.58 12.13 -14.84
C GLY A 202 -5.35 13.26 -15.53
N LEU A 203 -4.86 13.72 -16.69
CA LEU A 203 -5.53 14.58 -17.66
C LEU A 203 -5.72 13.80 -18.97
#